data_AF-A0A9P3WFG8-F1
#
_entry.id   AF-A0A9P3WFG8-F1
#
_cell.length_a   1.000
_cell.length_b   1.000
_cell.length_c   1.000
_cell.angle_alpha   90.00
_cell.angle_beta   90.00
_cell.angle_gamma   90.00
#
_symmetry.space_group_name_H-M   'P 1'
#
loop_
_entity.id
_entity.type
_entity.pdbx_description
1 polymer ?
#
loop_
_entity_poly.entity_id
_entity_poly.type
_entity_poly.pdbx_seq_one_letter_code
_entity_poly.pdbx_strand_id
1 'polypeptide(L)' 'MNENEQVQPEEIHEAIGLAATYLMNSRLPIKADNLVMVLRAQEVMATCSRQRSVLEATRQYLIQRRKKPL' A
#
# COMPACT_ATOMS: atom_id res chain seq x y z
N MET A 1 5.59 -20.29 10.80
CA MET A 1 5.82 -19.02 10.09
C MET A 1 5.71 -17.92 11.13
N ASN A 2 6.74 -17.08 11.31
CA ASN A 2 6.74 -16.05 12.34
C ASN A 2 5.76 -14.94 11.96
N GLU A 3 4.65 -14.85 12.68
CA GLU A 3 3.64 -13.79 12.55
C GLU A 3 4.13 -12.42 13.07
N ASN A 4 5.40 -12.35 13.51
CA ASN A 4 6.03 -11.19 14.14
C ASN A 4 7.05 -10.44 13.25
N GLU A 5 7.19 -10.80 11.98
CA GLU A 5 8.00 -9.96 11.09
C GLU A 5 7.25 -8.65 10.85
N GLN A 6 7.68 -7.58 11.52
CA GLN A 6 7.20 -6.24 11.24
C GLN A 6 7.36 -5.95 9.74
N VAL A 7 6.36 -5.28 9.16
CA VAL A 7 6.44 -4.79 7.78
C VAL A 7 7.55 -3.73 7.75
N GLN A 8 8.53 -3.93 6.87
CA GLN A 8 9.66 -3.03 6.75
C GLN A 8 9.28 -1.79 5.91
N PRO A 9 9.91 -0.63 6.15
CA PRO A 9 9.69 0.57 5.35
C PRO A 9 9.87 0.35 3.85
N GLU A 10 10.83 -0.50 3.46
CA GLU A 10 11.14 -0.84 2.06
C GLU A 10 9.94 -1.51 1.37
N GLU A 11 9.27 -2.44 2.05
CA GLU A 11 8.08 -3.11 1.53
C GLU A 11 6.91 -2.13 1.36
N ILE A 12 6.79 -1.15 2.26
CA ILE A 12 5.80 -0.06 2.15
C ILE A 12 6.09 0.79 0.91
N HIS A 13 7.35 1.20 0.74
CA HIS A 13 7.75 2.03 -0.39
C HIS A 13 7.61 1.29 -1.73
N GLU A 14 7.93 -0.01 -1.77
CA GLU A 14 7.73 -0.86 -2.94
C GLU A 14 6.24 -0.99 -3.29
N ALA A 15 5.38 -1.29 -2.31
CA ALA A 15 3.94 -1.36 -2.54
C ALA A 15 3.34 -0.05 -3.04
N ILE A 16 3.82 1.10 -2.54
CA ILE A 16 3.45 2.43 -3.08
C ILE A 16 3.89 2.57 -4.54
N GLY A 17 5.14 2.19 -4.87
CA GLY A 17 5.67 2.25 -6.22
C GLY A 17 4.86 1.40 -7.22
N LEU A 18 4.48 0.19 -6.82
CA LEU A 18 3.66 -0.71 -7.63
C LEU A 18 2.25 -0.14 -7.85
N ALA A 19 1.61 0.37 -6.80
CA ALA A 19 0.30 1.02 -6.91
C ALA A 19 0.36 2.28 -7.79
N ALA A 20 1.43 3.08 -7.67
CA ALA A 20 1.66 4.25 -8.51
C ALA A 20 1.84 3.85 -9.98
N THR A 21 2.60 2.80 -10.26
CA THR A 21 2.81 2.26 -11.61
C THR A 21 1.49 1.80 -12.23
N TYR A 22 0.63 1.13 -11.47
CA TYR A 22 -0.70 0.75 -11.92
C TYR A 22 -1.54 1.98 -12.31
N LEU A 23 -1.54 3.03 -11.48
CA LEU A 23 -2.27 4.27 -11.77
C LEU A 23 -1.71 4.98 -13.02
N MET A 24 -0.38 5.04 -13.18
CA MET A 24 0.26 5.59 -14.37
C MET A 24 -0.19 4.86 -15.63
N ASN A 25 -0.13 3.53 -15.64
CA ASN A 25 -0.55 2.70 -16.78
C ASN A 25 -2.05 2.86 -17.10
N SER A 26 -2.85 3.10 -16.06
CA SER A 26 -4.29 3.35 -16.19
C SER A 26 -4.64 4.81 -16.52
N ARG A 27 -3.64 5.69 -16.69
CA ARG A 27 -3.80 7.14 -16.89
C ARG A 27 -4.61 7.83 -15.80
N LEU A 28 -4.52 7.33 -14.57
CA LEU A 28 -5.18 7.88 -13.40
C LEU A 28 -4.21 8.74 -12.58
N PRO A 29 -4.70 9.80 -11.89
CA PRO A 29 -3.84 10.62 -11.05
C PRO A 29 -3.20 9.83 -9.90
N ILE A 30 -1.92 10.08 -9.63
CA ILE A 30 -1.22 9.50 -8.49
C ILE A 30 -1.49 10.39 -7.27
N LYS A 31 -2.58 10.09 -6.56
CA LYS A 31 -3.00 10.78 -5.33
C LYS A 31 -3.17 9.75 -4.21
N ALA A 32 -3.04 10.19 -2.97
CA ALA A 32 -3.13 9.31 -1.80
C ALA A 32 -4.43 8.47 -1.78
N ASP A 33 -5.58 9.07 -2.12
CA ASP A 33 -6.86 8.35 -2.19
C ASP A 33 -6.85 7.24 -3.23
N ASN A 34 -6.31 7.52 -4.42
CA ASN A 34 -6.21 6.54 -5.50
C ASN A 34 -5.24 5.40 -5.15
N LEU A 35 -4.12 5.72 -4.50
CA LEU A 35 -3.18 4.71 -4.00
C LEU A 35 -3.86 3.80 -2.96
N VAL A 36 -4.59 4.38 -2.01
CA VAL A 36 -5.33 3.60 -0.99
C VAL A 36 -6.37 2.67 -1.63
N MET A 37 -7.08 3.14 -2.67
CA MET A 37 -8.04 2.30 -3.40
C MET A 37 -7.37 1.12 -4.10
N VAL A 38 -6.25 1.34 -4.80
CA VAL A 38 -5.49 0.27 -5.47
C VAL A 38 -5.00 -0.76 -4.47
N LEU A 39 -4.38 -0.31 -3.37
CA LEU A 39 -3.89 -1.19 -2.32
C LEU A 39 -5.01 -2.01 -1.67
N ARG A 40 -6.21 -1.42 -1.49
CA ARG A 40 -7.40 -2.15 -1.00
C ARG A 40 -7.87 -3.22 -1.99
N ALA A 41 -7.89 -2.92 -3.27
CA ALA A 41 -8.25 -3.91 -4.28
C ALA A 41 -7.24 -5.08 -4.31
N GLN A 42 -5.94 -4.77 -4.23
CA GLN A 42 -4.88 -5.77 -4.17
C GLN A 42 -4.96 -6.65 -2.92
N GLU A 43 -5.33 -6.09 -1.77
CA GLU A 43 -5.45 -6.84 -0.52
C GLU A 43 -6.57 -7.90 -0.60
N VAL A 44 -7.71 -7.54 -1.19
CA VAL A 44 -8.83 -8.48 -1.43
C VAL A 44 -8.38 -9.65 -2.31
N MET A 45 -7.46 -9.41 -3.24
CA MET A 45 -6.92 -10.41 -4.17
C MET A 45 -5.72 -11.18 -3.60
N ALA A 46 -5.11 -10.72 -2.50
CA ALA A 46 -3.90 -11.31 -1.96
C ALA A 46 -4.17 -12.69 -1.38
N THR A 47 -3.32 -13.67 -1.73
CA THR A 47 -3.45 -15.07 -1.33
C THR A 47 -2.52 -15.46 -0.19
N CYS A 48 -1.46 -14.70 0.07
CA CYS A 48 -0.55 -14.94 1.19
C CYS A 48 -0.71 -13.88 2.30
N SER A 49 -0.51 -14.32 3.54
CA SER A 49 -0.64 -13.47 4.74
C SER A 49 0.34 -12.30 4.73
N ARG A 50 1.59 -12.54 4.32
CA ARG A 50 2.62 -11.48 4.27
C ARG A 50 2.20 -10.32 3.36
N GLN A 51 1.73 -10.62 2.15
CA GLN A 51 1.30 -9.59 1.20
C GLN A 51 0.12 -8.80 1.75
N ARG A 52 -0.85 -9.45 2.42
CA ARG A 52 -1.95 -8.74 3.09
C ARG A 52 -1.43 -7.78 4.16
N SER A 53 -0.52 -8.23 5.03
CA SER A 53 0.08 -7.37 6.06
C SER A 53 0.79 -6.15 5.46
N VAL A 54 1.58 -6.34 4.39
CA VAL A 54 2.26 -5.24 3.69
C VAL A 54 1.27 -4.24 3.12
N LEU A 55 0.22 -4.71 2.43
CA LEU A 55 -0.79 -3.85 1.82
C LEU A 55 -1.60 -3.09 2.88
N GLU A 56 -1.96 -3.75 3.98
CA GLU A 56 -2.65 -3.12 5.09
C GLU A 56 -1.78 -2.01 5.73
N ALA A 57 -0.54 -2.34 6.10
CA ALA A 57 0.40 -1.39 6.70
C ALA A 57 0.66 -0.19 5.78
N THR A 58 0.78 -0.43 4.47
CA THR A 58 0.97 0.63 3.46
C THR A 58 -0.21 1.60 3.44
N ARG A 59 -1.45 1.10 3.48
CA ARG A 59 -2.63 1.98 3.55
C ARG A 59 -2.66 2.77 4.85
N GLN A 60 -2.38 2.13 5.98
CA GLN A 60 -2.33 2.82 7.27
C GLN A 60 -1.28 3.93 7.27
N TYR A 61 -0.09 3.67 6.72
CA TYR A 61 0.96 4.66 6.53
C TYR A 61 0.48 5.87 5.71
N LEU A 62 -0.15 5.64 4.56
CA LEU A 62 -0.68 6.72 3.71
C LEU A 62 -1.79 7.52 4.42
N ILE A 63 -2.68 6.86 5.14
CA ILE A 63 -3.74 7.52 5.93
C ILE A 63 -3.15 8.36 7.06
N GLN A 64 -2.13 7.87 7.76
CA GLN A 64 -1.46 8.61 8.83
C GLN A 64 -0.70 9.82 8.30
N ARG A 65 0.01 9.69 7.16
CA ARG A 65 0.68 10.82 6.51
C ARG A 65 -0.27 11.94 6.09
N ARG A 66 -1.53 11.63 5.76
CA ARG A 66 -2.54 12.66 5.50
C ARG A 66 -2.95 13.46 6.74
N LYS A 67 -2.87 12.85 7.92
CA LYS A 67 -3.28 13.47 9.19
C LYS A 67 -2.20 14.36 9.81
N LYS A 68 -0.94 14.22 9.40
CA LYS A 68 0.15 15.11 9.82
C LYS A 68 0.29 16.23 8.79
N PRO A 69 -0.03 17.50 9.12
CA PRO A 69 0.44 18.61 8.30
C PRO A 69 1.97 18.63 8.31
N LEU A 70 2.57 18.96 7.16
CA LEU A 70 3.99 19.25 7.02
C LEU A 70 4.37 20.46 7.88
#